data_AF-A0A6G5ZYC8-F1
#
_entry.id   AF-A0A6G5ZYC8-F1
#
_cell.length_a   1.000
_cell.length_b   1.000
_cell.length_c   1.000
_cell.angle_alpha   90.00
_cell.angle_beta   90.00
_cell.angle_gamma   90.00
#
_symmetry.space_group_name_H-M   'P 1'
#
loop_
_entity.id
_entity.type
_entity.pdbx_description
1 polymer ?
#
loop_
_entity_poly.entity_id
_entity_poly.type
_entity_poly.pdbx_seq_one_letter_code
_entity_poly.pdbx_strand_id
1 'polypeptide(L)' 'MQKIIRNIAKCKICDDVIESKHTHDYVMCKCGAIFIDGGT' A
#
# COMPACT_ATOMS: atom_id res chain seq x y z
N MET A 1 -12.64 -3.54 17.88
CA MET A 1 -11.35 -3.50 17.15
C MET A 1 -11.54 -2.62 15.94
N GLN A 2 -10.77 -1.54 15.79
CA GLN A 2 -10.84 -0.72 14.58
C GLN A 2 -10.25 -1.52 13.42
N LYS A 3 -10.99 -1.63 12.32
CA LYS A 3 -10.51 -2.27 11.09
C LYS A 3 -9.94 -1.19 10.18
N ILE A 4 -8.87 -1.52 9.47
CA ILE A 4 -8.38 -0.70 8.37
C ILE A 4 -9.52 -0.60 7.35
N ILE A 5 -9.93 0.62 7.00
CA ILE A 5 -10.97 0.83 5.98
C ILE A 5 -10.33 0.86 4.59
N ARG A 6 -9.09 1.37 4.51
CA ARG A 6 -8.31 1.48 3.28
C ARG A 6 -6.85 1.73 3.61
N ASN A 7 -5.93 1.02 2.94
CA ASN A 7 -4.50 1.29 3.01
C ASN A 7 -3.98 1.66 1.61
N ILE A 8 -3.61 2.92 1.42
CA ILE A 8 -3.15 3.47 0.13
C ILE A 8 -2.00 4.45 0.35
N ALA A 9 -1.00 4.40 -0.50
CA ALA A 9 0.16 5.29 -0.46
C ALA A 9 0.56 5.75 -1.86
N LYS A 10 1.07 6.98 -1.95
CA LYS A 10 1.68 7.52 -3.17
C LYS A 10 3.19 7.65 -2.99
N CYS A 11 3.95 7.08 -3.91
CA CYS A 11 5.40 7.22 -3.97
C CYS A 11 5.78 8.63 -4.44
N LYS A 12 6.64 9.32 -3.69
CA LYS A 12 7.15 10.65 -4.07
C LYS A 12 8.30 10.61 -5.09
N ILE A 13 8.83 9.42 -5.39
CA ILE A 13 9.95 9.25 -6.34
C ILE A 13 9.44 8.94 -7.75
N CYS A 14 8.49 8.02 -7.88
CA CYS A 14 8.00 7.55 -9.18
C CYS A 14 6.51 7.88 -9.44
N ASP A 15 5.90 8.65 -8.54
CA ASP A 15 4.48 9.06 -8.54
C ASP A 15 3.44 7.93 -8.54
N ASP A 16 3.89 6.69 -8.38
CA ASP A 16 3.02 5.51 -8.37
C ASP A 16 2.15 5.44 -7.11
N VAL A 17 0.92 5.00 -7.27
CA VAL A 17 -0.08 4.88 -6.20
C VAL A 17 -0.35 3.40 -5.97
N ILE A 18 -0.06 2.92 -4.76
CA ILE A 18 -0.22 1.52 -4.36
C ILE A 18 -1.33 1.40 -3.31
N GLU A 19 -2.12 0.32 -3.38
CA GLU A 19 -3.23 0.03 -2.48
C GLU A 19 -3.17 -1.43 -2.02
N SER A 20 -3.25 -1.65 -0.70
CA SER A 20 -3.31 -2.98 -0.07
C SER A 20 -4.76 -3.28 0.32
N LYS A 21 -5.27 -4.43 -0.13
CA LYS A 21 -6.69 -4.81 -0.05
C LYS A 21 -6.97 -5.89 0.99
N HIS A 22 -5.97 -6.70 1.35
CA HIS A 22 -6.15 -7.82 2.29
C HIS A 22 -5.19 -7.73 3.47
N THR A 23 -5.52 -8.38 4.58
CA THR A 23 -4.67 -8.44 5.79
C THR A 23 -3.21 -8.80 5.51
N HIS A 24 -2.97 -9.68 4.51
CA HIS A 24 -1.65 -10.00 4.00
C HIS A 24 -1.64 -9.70 2.51
N ASP A 25 -1.18 -8.52 2.14
CA ASP A 25 -1.17 -8.03 0.77
C ASP A 25 -0.03 -7.03 0.60
N TYR A 26 1.14 -7.61 0.31
CA TYR A 26 2.37 -6.88 0.08
C TYR A 26 2.34 -6.25 -1.31
N VAL A 27 2.22 -4.92 -1.34
CA VAL A 27 2.22 -4.14 -2.58
C VAL A 27 3.38 -3.16 -2.57
N MET A 28 4.18 -3.20 -3.62
CA MET A 28 5.35 -2.35 -3.81
C MET A 28 5.13 -1.41 -5.00
N CYS A 29 5.62 -0.18 -4.92
CA CYS A 29 5.58 0.73 -6.07
C CYS A 29 6.54 0.29 -7.18
N LYS A 30 6.31 0.71 -8.42
CA LYS A 30 7.10 0.32 -9.59
C LYS A 30 8.61 0.59 -9.51
N CYS A 31 9.04 1.54 -8.68
CA CYS A 31 10.46 1.86 -8.50
C CYS A 31 11.10 1.15 -7.28
N GLY A 32 10.32 0.43 -6.49
CA GLY A 32 10.77 -0.29 -5.30
C GLY A 32 11.09 0.57 -4.08
N ALA A 33 10.86 1.89 -4.13
CA ALA A 33 11.23 2.79 -3.04
C ALA A 33 10.29 2.74 -1.83
N ILE A 34 9.02 2.35 -2.02
CA ILE A 34 8.05 2.18 -0.94
C ILE A 34 7.23 0.90 -1.14
N PHE A 35 6.74 0.35 -0.03
CA PHE A 35 5.78 -0.75 0.00
C PHE A 35 4.76 -0.53 1.12
N ILE A 36 3.60 -1.16 0.99
CA ILE A 36 2.57 -1.26 2.02
C ILE A 36 2.13 -2.71 2.18
N ASP A 37 1.71 -3.06 3.39
CA ASP A 37 1.09 -4.34 3.73
C ASP A 37 -0.03 -4.09 4.74
N GLY A 38 -1.04 -4.96 4.75
CA GLY A 38 -2.22 -4.85 5.61
C GLY A 38 -3.34 -3.99 5.02
N GLY A 39 -4.44 -4.65 4.67
CA GLY A 39 -5.71 -4.08 4.20
C GLY A 39 -6.91 -4.54 5.04
N THR A 40 -8.05 -4.75 4.38
CA THR A 40 -9.32 -5.21 5.01
C THR A 40 -9.39 -6.72 5.24
#